data_AF-A0A2R4FQK8-F1
#
_entry.id   AF-A0A2R4FQK8-F1
#
_cell.length_a   1.000
_cell.length_b   1.000
_cell.length_c   1.000
_cell.angle_alpha   90.00
_cell.angle_beta   90.00
_cell.angle_gamma   90.00
#
_symmetry.space_group_name_H-M   'P 1'
#
loop_
_entity.id
_entity.type
_entity.pdbx_description
1 polymer ?
#
loop_
_entity_poly.entity_id
_entity_poly.type
_entity_poly.pdbx_seq_one_letter_code
_entity_poly.pdbx_strand_id
1 'polypeptide(L)'
;MSEPWPAGRAAPVDGGADRSIPGPGPVAATGEPQSGLRGVDYAAAAECLWRWVTAPADAVVTAFLTGYARLPAADRRRLRAELGPDELYTLLTFARRRALAAIRTEDPAEVLVAFDAFSAIELHRIDWRDVWVSTALVSYAAERLGLAPAEAVRGAADRADPELAALLAEVTRDSVDLTGECGYRVLATPTGRVLVDDEGGAYTPAADLAGLAFEAAEMLEGDRYQVGQVSVAATLPATRLGVTGQPAVSTATDRLTGCAYLHATPGDAGADQQYLLLFLAETESEPDAATIVEAALRHQERGTAGWAVAAGRLCAVLVARSTVSGVRPGEDRDSLARFGPRLTAILSTGGAPVG
;
A
#
# COMPACT_ATOMS: atom_id res chain seq x y z
N MET A 1 11.92 -31.49 -4.71
CA MET A 1 11.40 -31.48 -3.33
C MET A 1 11.62 -30.07 -2.82
N SER A 2 10.67 -29.20 -3.16
CA SER A 2 10.70 -27.78 -2.79
C SER A 2 10.02 -27.66 -1.44
N GLU A 3 10.69 -27.05 -0.47
CA GLU A 3 10.05 -26.74 0.81
C GLU A 3 8.89 -25.75 0.55
N PRO A 4 7.71 -25.97 1.14
CA PRO A 4 6.62 -25.02 1.07
C PRO A 4 7.02 -23.73 1.79
N TRP A 5 6.84 -22.59 1.11
CA TRP A 5 7.08 -21.25 1.66
C TRP A 5 6.16 -20.99 2.86
N PRO A 6 6.65 -20.39 3.97
CA PRO A 6 5.83 -20.15 5.14
C PRO A 6 4.82 -19.04 4.87
N ALA A 7 3.56 -19.43 4.65
CA ALA A 7 2.42 -18.52 4.73
C ALA A 7 2.35 -17.91 6.15
N GLY A 8 2.28 -16.58 6.24
CA GLY A 8 1.94 -15.89 7.48
C GLY A 8 3.04 -15.10 8.19
N ARG A 9 3.88 -14.36 7.47
CA ARG A 9 4.53 -13.17 8.06
C ARG A 9 3.93 -11.92 7.43
N ALA A 10 3.24 -11.13 8.24
CA ALA A 10 2.90 -9.75 7.93
C ALA A 10 4.15 -9.05 7.36
N ALA A 11 3.95 -8.30 6.27
CA ALA A 11 4.99 -7.45 5.70
C ALA A 11 5.61 -6.60 6.83
N PRO A 12 6.94 -6.50 6.92
CA PRO A 12 7.55 -5.59 7.88
C PRO A 12 7.09 -4.17 7.58
N VAL A 13 6.54 -3.50 8.60
CA VAL A 13 6.29 -2.06 8.58
C VAL A 13 7.64 -1.37 8.35
N ASP A 14 7.74 -0.62 7.26
CA ASP A 14 8.98 -0.11 6.70
C ASP A 14 9.85 0.67 7.71
N GLY A 15 11.13 0.31 7.75
CA GLY A 15 12.16 1.04 8.47
C GLY A 15 12.62 2.23 7.63
N GLY A 16 12.08 3.41 7.89
CA GLY A 16 12.55 4.66 7.30
C GLY A 16 14.05 4.86 7.54
N ALA A 17 14.84 4.84 6.46
CA ALA A 17 16.25 5.15 6.51
C ALA A 17 16.46 6.64 6.86
N ASP A 18 17.18 6.89 7.95
CA ASP A 18 17.64 8.21 8.39
C ASP A 18 18.57 8.83 7.33
N ARG A 19 18.10 9.87 6.62
CA ARG A 19 18.83 10.58 5.57
C ARG A 19 19.36 11.91 6.10
N SER A 20 20.55 11.88 6.72
CA SER A 20 21.34 13.09 6.98
C SER A 20 22.11 13.52 5.73
N ILE A 21 21.83 14.71 5.20
CA ILE A 21 22.43 15.27 3.97
C ILE A 21 23.77 15.98 4.29
N PRO A 22 24.91 15.62 3.66
CA PRO A 22 26.11 16.43 3.67
C PRO A 22 26.06 17.55 2.60
N GLY A 23 26.54 18.74 2.95
CA GLY A 23 26.52 19.94 2.09
C GLY A 23 27.37 19.85 0.80
N PRO A 24 27.13 20.74 -0.18
CA PRO A 24 27.64 20.58 -1.53
C PRO A 24 29.11 20.98 -1.65
N GLY A 25 29.95 20.03 -2.07
CA GLY A 25 31.27 20.32 -2.65
C GLY A 25 31.15 20.66 -4.14
N PRO A 26 32.14 21.34 -4.74
CA PRO A 26 32.08 21.78 -6.13
C PRO A 26 32.23 20.58 -7.08
N VAL A 27 31.28 20.41 -7.99
CA VAL A 27 31.26 19.32 -8.98
C VAL A 27 31.86 19.81 -10.31
N ALA A 28 32.92 19.17 -10.76
CA ALA A 28 33.45 19.33 -12.10
C ALA A 28 32.54 18.60 -13.11
N ALA A 29 32.13 19.31 -14.16
CA ALA A 29 31.27 18.78 -15.22
C ALA A 29 32.06 17.86 -16.17
N THR A 30 32.05 16.57 -15.90
CA THR A 30 32.26 15.53 -16.91
C THR A 30 30.90 14.96 -17.26
N GLY A 31 30.43 15.21 -18.48
CA GLY A 31 29.11 14.79 -18.97
C GLY A 31 29.01 13.28 -19.12
N GLU A 32 28.74 12.58 -18.01
CA GLU A 32 28.26 11.22 -18.05
C GLU A 32 26.79 11.21 -18.51
N PRO A 33 26.39 10.26 -19.36
CA PRO A 33 24.99 10.10 -19.73
C PRO A 33 24.19 9.82 -18.44
N GLN A 34 23.37 10.78 -18.04
CA GLN A 34 22.45 10.59 -16.92
C GLN A 34 21.28 9.73 -17.41
N SER A 35 20.91 8.70 -16.63
CA SER A 35 19.70 7.92 -16.86
C SER A 35 18.51 8.84 -17.11
N GLY A 36 17.71 8.56 -18.13
CA GLY A 36 16.47 9.31 -18.42
C GLY A 36 15.40 9.20 -17.31
N LEU A 37 15.63 8.37 -16.29
CA LEU A 37 14.79 8.23 -15.10
C LEU A 37 15.31 9.00 -13.88
N ARG A 38 16.48 9.63 -13.96
CA ARG A 38 17.08 10.31 -12.81
C ARG A 38 16.20 11.45 -12.32
N GLY A 39 15.79 11.39 -11.05
CA GLY A 39 14.90 12.38 -10.42
C GLY A 39 13.44 12.26 -10.85
N VAL A 40 13.05 11.15 -11.47
CA VAL A 40 11.65 10.81 -11.72
C VAL A 40 11.11 10.10 -10.49
N ASP A 41 10.26 10.80 -9.74
CA ASP A 41 9.62 10.26 -8.54
C ASP A 41 8.10 10.27 -8.67
N TYR A 42 7.43 9.30 -8.05
CA TYR A 42 5.98 9.34 -7.89
C TYR A 42 5.62 10.14 -6.64
N ALA A 43 4.59 10.98 -6.74
CA ALA A 43 3.97 11.52 -5.54
C ALA A 43 3.34 10.37 -4.74
N ALA A 44 3.34 10.44 -3.40
CA ALA A 44 2.77 9.40 -2.54
C ALA A 44 1.32 9.00 -2.94
N ALA A 45 0.50 9.96 -3.34
CA ALA A 45 -0.86 9.70 -3.84
C ALA A 45 -0.92 8.87 -5.14
N ALA A 46 0.14 8.84 -5.93
CA ALA A 46 0.27 8.01 -7.12
C ALA A 46 0.91 6.64 -6.83
N GLU A 47 1.61 6.47 -5.70
CA GLU A 47 2.19 5.19 -5.31
C GLU A 47 1.13 4.23 -4.76
N CYS A 48 0.09 4.78 -4.14
CA CYS A 48 -1.02 3.98 -3.60
C CYS A 48 -1.91 3.41 -4.71
N LEU A 49 -2.38 2.17 -4.51
CA LEU A 49 -3.23 1.46 -5.48
C LEU A 49 -4.72 1.46 -5.10
N TRP A 50 -5.06 1.98 -3.91
CA TRP A 50 -6.43 2.09 -3.42
C TRP A 50 -7.21 3.23 -4.08
N ARG A 51 -6.52 4.08 -4.86
CA ARG A 51 -7.11 5.10 -5.73
C ARG A 51 -6.29 5.24 -7.02
N TRP A 52 -6.93 5.77 -8.06
CA TRP A 52 -6.23 6.13 -9.29
C TRP A 52 -5.92 7.63 -9.31
N VAL A 53 -4.65 7.97 -9.49
CA VAL A 53 -4.19 9.34 -9.75
C VAL A 53 -3.34 9.34 -11.01
N THR A 54 -3.57 10.31 -11.91
CA THR A 54 -2.74 10.49 -13.10
C THR A 54 -1.37 11.02 -12.68
N ALA A 55 -0.30 10.34 -13.08
CA ALA A 55 1.07 10.73 -12.72
C ALA A 55 1.88 11.07 -13.98
N PRO A 56 2.48 12.28 -14.09
CA PRO A 56 3.37 12.62 -15.21
C PRO A 56 4.55 11.65 -15.37
N ALA A 57 5.01 11.07 -14.26
CA ALA A 57 6.05 10.05 -14.24
C ALA A 57 5.72 8.83 -15.13
N ASP A 58 4.44 8.46 -15.26
CA ASP A 58 4.02 7.34 -16.13
C ASP A 58 4.47 7.58 -17.59
N ALA A 59 4.34 8.82 -18.09
CA ALA A 59 4.72 9.16 -19.46
C ALA A 59 6.24 9.14 -19.66
N VAL A 60 7.01 9.59 -18.65
CA VAL A 60 8.48 9.57 -18.67
C VAL A 60 9.00 8.14 -18.68
N VAL A 61 8.47 7.29 -17.78
CA VAL A 61 8.84 5.86 -17.72
C VAL A 61 8.45 5.15 -19.02
N THR A 62 7.26 5.42 -19.56
CA THR A 62 6.82 4.86 -20.85
C THR A 62 7.78 5.22 -22.00
N ALA A 63 8.19 6.48 -22.08
CA ALA A 63 9.15 6.95 -23.08
C ALA A 63 10.52 6.28 -22.91
N PHE A 64 11.00 6.17 -21.66
CA PHE A 64 12.23 5.46 -21.32
C PHE A 64 12.18 4.00 -21.78
N LEU A 65 11.13 3.25 -21.43
CA LEU A 65 10.98 1.83 -21.79
C LEU A 65 10.88 1.62 -23.30
N THR A 66 10.18 2.52 -24.01
CA THR A 66 10.10 2.50 -25.47
C THR A 66 11.47 2.67 -26.12
N GLY A 67 12.30 3.59 -25.59
CA GLY A 67 13.68 3.76 -26.03
C GLY A 67 14.55 2.56 -25.70
N TYR A 68 14.48 2.08 -24.45
CA TYR A 68 15.21 0.93 -23.93
C TYR A 68 14.97 -0.34 -24.76
N ALA A 69 13.72 -0.63 -25.11
CA ALA A 69 13.36 -1.83 -25.88
C ALA A 69 13.99 -1.87 -27.28
N ARG A 70 14.32 -0.70 -27.86
CA ARG A 70 14.93 -0.58 -29.20
C ARG A 70 16.45 -0.66 -29.20
N LEU A 71 17.09 -0.55 -28.03
CA LEU A 71 18.54 -0.60 -27.92
C LEU A 71 19.07 -2.02 -28.19
N PRO A 72 20.28 -2.17 -28.76
CA PRO A 72 21.01 -3.43 -28.79
C PRO A 72 21.22 -4.02 -27.39
N ALA A 73 21.40 -5.34 -27.28
CA ALA A 73 21.52 -6.03 -25.99
C ALA A 73 22.71 -5.54 -25.12
N ALA A 74 23.82 -5.15 -25.75
CA ALA A 74 24.97 -4.57 -25.03
C ALA A 74 24.64 -3.21 -24.42
N ASP A 75 23.93 -2.35 -25.16
CA ASP A 75 23.54 -1.02 -24.72
C ASP A 75 22.45 -1.08 -23.65
N ARG A 76 21.48 -2.01 -23.76
CA ARG A 76 20.50 -2.28 -22.69
C ARG A 76 21.19 -2.66 -21.38
N ARG A 77 22.17 -3.56 -21.44
CA ARG A 77 22.94 -3.99 -20.26
C ARG A 77 23.68 -2.81 -19.63
N ARG A 78 24.32 -1.98 -20.44
CA ARG A 78 25.01 -0.78 -19.95
C ARG A 78 24.04 0.20 -19.29
N LEU A 79 22.94 0.53 -19.96
CA LEU A 79 21.95 1.48 -19.44
C LEU A 79 21.31 0.97 -18.14
N ARG A 80 21.01 -0.32 -18.05
CA ARG A 80 20.51 -0.95 -16.84
C ARG A 80 21.49 -0.84 -15.66
N ALA A 81 22.79 -1.06 -15.91
CA ALA A 81 23.83 -0.88 -14.90
C ALA A 81 23.97 0.57 -14.42
N GLU A 82 23.57 1.55 -15.22
CA GLU A 82 23.58 2.99 -14.88
C GLU A 82 22.37 3.43 -14.03
N LEU A 83 21.29 2.62 -13.94
CA LEU A 83 20.14 2.91 -13.06
C LEU A 83 20.55 2.78 -11.59
N GLY A 84 20.12 3.67 -10.70
CA GLY A 84 20.28 3.53 -9.26
C GLY A 84 19.09 2.79 -8.61
N PRO A 85 19.17 2.48 -7.30
CA PRO A 85 18.06 1.85 -6.57
C PRO A 85 16.74 2.63 -6.67
N ASP A 86 16.78 3.96 -6.60
CA ASP A 86 15.59 4.82 -6.68
C ASP A 86 14.90 4.69 -8.06
N GLU A 87 15.67 4.66 -9.17
CA GLU A 87 15.12 4.42 -10.51
C GLU A 87 14.55 3.00 -10.65
N LEU A 88 15.15 2.00 -10.00
CA LEU A 88 14.63 0.63 -10.00
C LEU A 88 13.29 0.53 -9.24
N TYR A 89 13.16 1.19 -8.10
CA TYR A 89 11.88 1.29 -7.38
C TYR A 89 10.83 2.11 -8.14
N THR A 90 11.26 3.11 -8.91
CA THR A 90 10.38 3.84 -9.84
C THR A 90 9.80 2.92 -10.91
N LEU A 91 10.59 1.99 -11.46
CA LEU A 91 10.11 0.98 -12.41
C LEU A 91 9.11 0.00 -11.76
N LEU A 92 9.36 -0.44 -10.51
CA LEU A 92 8.41 -1.29 -9.79
C LEU A 92 7.08 -0.58 -9.51
N THR A 93 7.13 0.67 -9.05
CA THR A 93 5.93 1.48 -8.84
C THR A 93 5.17 1.69 -10.15
N PHE A 94 5.86 1.98 -11.25
CA PHE A 94 5.23 2.05 -12.57
C PHE A 94 4.55 0.73 -12.95
N ALA A 95 5.22 -0.43 -12.81
CA ALA A 95 4.66 -1.73 -13.13
C ALA A 95 3.37 -2.02 -12.35
N ARG A 96 3.37 -1.77 -11.02
CA ARG A 96 2.19 -1.93 -10.17
C ARG A 96 1.04 -1.00 -10.59
N ARG A 97 1.34 0.25 -10.91
CA ARG A 97 0.35 1.22 -11.44
C ARG A 97 -0.24 0.76 -12.77
N ARG A 98 0.57 0.20 -13.67
CA ARG A 98 0.11 -0.34 -14.95
C ARG A 98 -0.76 -1.58 -14.77
N ALA A 99 -0.45 -2.45 -13.81
CA ALA A 99 -1.34 -3.55 -13.43
C ALA A 99 -2.72 -3.05 -12.94
N LEU A 100 -2.72 -2.03 -12.07
CA LEU A 100 -3.96 -1.39 -11.64
C LEU A 100 -4.72 -0.76 -12.82
N ALA A 101 -4.02 -0.06 -13.72
CA ALA A 101 -4.60 0.50 -14.93
C ALA A 101 -5.31 -0.59 -15.75
N ALA A 102 -4.62 -1.70 -16.03
CA ALA A 102 -5.17 -2.85 -16.76
C ALA A 102 -6.46 -3.39 -16.12
N ILE A 103 -6.46 -3.62 -14.81
CA ILE A 103 -7.63 -4.14 -14.08
C ILE A 103 -8.81 -3.15 -14.13
N ARG A 104 -8.51 -1.86 -14.11
CA ARG A 104 -9.48 -0.77 -14.06
C ARG A 104 -10.08 -0.45 -15.42
N THR A 105 -9.29 -0.44 -16.48
CA THR A 105 -9.70 -0.09 -17.85
C THR A 105 -10.05 -1.30 -18.70
N GLU A 106 -9.76 -2.51 -18.21
CA GLU A 106 -9.88 -3.76 -18.97
C GLU A 106 -9.02 -3.76 -20.24
N ASP A 107 -7.89 -3.04 -20.22
CA ASP A 107 -6.96 -2.93 -21.34
C ASP A 107 -5.76 -3.88 -21.19
N PRO A 108 -5.64 -4.94 -22.01
CA PRO A 108 -4.51 -5.86 -21.98
C PRO A 108 -3.18 -5.21 -22.37
N ALA A 109 -3.17 -4.07 -23.07
CA ALA A 109 -1.93 -3.39 -23.44
C ALA A 109 -1.16 -2.89 -22.20
N GLU A 110 -1.88 -2.48 -21.15
CA GLU A 110 -1.28 -2.00 -19.90
C GLU A 110 -0.51 -3.12 -19.18
N VAL A 111 -0.93 -4.38 -19.30
CA VAL A 111 -0.20 -5.55 -18.78
C VAL A 111 1.16 -5.71 -19.46
N LEU A 112 1.21 -5.56 -20.79
CA LEU A 112 2.45 -5.69 -21.55
C LEU A 112 3.43 -4.58 -21.19
N VAL A 113 2.93 -3.35 -21.04
CA VAL A 113 3.72 -2.20 -20.59
C VAL A 113 4.25 -2.42 -19.16
N ALA A 114 3.46 -3.02 -18.27
CA ALA A 114 3.89 -3.38 -16.93
C ALA A 114 5.03 -4.42 -16.95
N PHE A 115 4.91 -5.49 -17.74
CA PHE A 115 5.98 -6.49 -17.87
C PHE A 115 7.25 -5.89 -18.47
N ASP A 116 7.12 -5.00 -19.48
CA ASP A 116 8.26 -4.33 -20.10
C ASP A 116 9.11 -3.55 -19.10
N ALA A 117 8.51 -3.01 -18.04
CA ALA A 117 9.22 -2.30 -16.97
C ALA A 117 10.25 -3.18 -16.25
N PHE A 118 9.92 -4.46 -16.01
CA PHE A 118 10.86 -5.40 -15.38
C PHE A 118 12.10 -5.62 -16.24
N SER A 119 12.02 -5.55 -17.58
CA SER A 119 13.18 -5.82 -18.44
C SER A 119 14.39 -4.90 -18.22
N ALA A 120 14.17 -3.75 -17.58
CA ALA A 120 15.19 -2.78 -17.21
C ALA A 120 15.69 -2.90 -15.75
N ILE A 121 15.22 -3.89 -14.97
CA ILE A 121 15.63 -4.09 -13.57
C ILE A 121 16.86 -5.00 -13.46
N GLU A 122 17.76 -4.68 -12.52
CA GLU A 122 18.87 -5.55 -12.09
C GLU A 122 18.54 -6.14 -10.72
N LEU A 123 18.24 -7.45 -10.69
CA LEU A 123 17.63 -8.09 -9.51
C LEU A 123 18.46 -7.95 -8.22
N HIS A 124 19.78 -8.07 -8.30
CA HIS A 124 20.69 -8.03 -7.14
C HIS A 124 20.85 -6.64 -6.49
N ARG A 125 20.19 -5.61 -7.01
CA ARG A 125 20.33 -4.20 -6.56
C ARG A 125 19.11 -3.67 -5.82
N ILE A 126 18.06 -4.47 -5.75
CA ILE A 126 16.83 -4.21 -5.01
C ILE A 126 16.41 -5.47 -4.27
N ASP A 127 15.41 -5.37 -3.41
CA ASP A 127 14.85 -6.57 -2.78
C ASP A 127 14.14 -7.42 -3.84
N TRP A 128 14.63 -8.65 -4.05
CA TRP A 128 14.05 -9.56 -5.03
C TRP A 128 12.58 -9.89 -4.72
N ARG A 129 12.15 -9.78 -3.45
CA ARG A 129 10.76 -10.00 -3.03
C ARG A 129 9.83 -8.93 -3.59
N ASP A 130 10.29 -7.69 -3.70
CA ASP A 130 9.50 -6.59 -4.27
C ASP A 130 9.27 -6.81 -5.77
N VAL A 131 10.28 -7.36 -6.47
CA VAL A 131 10.18 -7.77 -7.88
C VAL A 131 9.22 -8.94 -8.03
N TRP A 132 9.32 -9.95 -7.16
CA TRP A 132 8.44 -11.12 -7.16
C TRP A 132 6.98 -10.70 -6.98
N VAL A 133 6.67 -9.93 -5.93
CA VAL A 133 5.30 -9.45 -5.64
C VAL A 133 4.76 -8.59 -6.76
N SER A 134 5.58 -7.67 -7.30
CA SER A 134 5.15 -6.83 -8.43
C SER A 134 4.90 -7.67 -9.69
N THR A 135 5.70 -8.69 -9.95
CA THR A 135 5.50 -9.60 -11.09
C THR A 135 4.22 -10.42 -10.90
N ALA A 136 3.98 -10.95 -9.71
CA ALA A 136 2.77 -11.70 -9.38
C ALA A 136 1.51 -10.85 -9.57
N LEU A 137 1.55 -9.57 -9.15
CA LEU A 137 0.46 -8.64 -9.37
C LEU A 137 0.17 -8.40 -10.88
N VAL A 138 1.21 -8.26 -11.71
CA VAL A 138 1.04 -8.10 -13.16
C VAL A 138 0.53 -9.40 -13.80
N SER A 139 1.01 -10.56 -13.36
CA SER A 139 0.50 -11.88 -13.77
C SER A 139 -0.99 -12.01 -13.45
N TYR A 140 -1.41 -11.67 -12.23
CA TYR A 140 -2.82 -11.66 -11.84
C TYR A 140 -3.66 -10.77 -12.77
N ALA A 141 -3.17 -9.56 -13.09
CA ALA A 141 -3.86 -8.66 -14.03
C ALA A 141 -3.97 -9.28 -15.44
N ALA A 142 -2.93 -9.97 -15.91
CA ALA A 142 -2.93 -10.68 -17.18
C ALA A 142 -3.99 -11.80 -17.22
N GLU A 143 -3.99 -12.68 -16.21
CA GLU A 143 -4.96 -13.80 -16.11
C GLU A 143 -6.40 -13.29 -16.05
N ARG A 144 -6.64 -12.25 -15.26
CA ARG A 144 -7.96 -11.62 -15.13
C ARG A 144 -8.50 -11.12 -16.47
N LEU A 145 -7.62 -10.67 -17.37
CA LEU A 145 -7.97 -10.20 -18.72
C LEU A 145 -7.93 -11.32 -19.77
N GLY A 146 -7.74 -12.57 -19.37
CA GLY A 146 -7.71 -13.73 -20.26
C GLY A 146 -6.42 -13.87 -21.07
N LEU A 147 -5.34 -13.19 -20.66
CA LEU A 147 -4.00 -13.39 -21.21
C LEU A 147 -3.32 -14.57 -20.51
N ALA A 148 -2.42 -15.25 -21.22
CA ALA A 148 -1.50 -16.20 -20.61
C ALA A 148 -0.26 -15.44 -20.09
N PRO A 149 -0.01 -15.35 -18.77
CA PRO A 149 1.09 -14.54 -18.21
C PRO A 149 2.46 -14.93 -18.76
N ALA A 150 2.72 -16.23 -18.86
CA ALA A 150 3.98 -16.77 -19.41
C ALA A 150 4.23 -16.35 -20.88
N GLU A 151 3.17 -16.11 -21.66
CA GLU A 151 3.31 -15.60 -23.02
C GLU A 151 3.49 -14.09 -23.04
N ALA A 152 2.73 -13.37 -22.22
CA ALA A 152 2.76 -11.93 -22.11
C ALA A 152 4.13 -11.41 -21.64
N VAL A 153 4.79 -12.11 -20.71
CA VAL A 153 6.10 -11.69 -20.16
C VAL A 153 7.28 -11.95 -21.09
N ARG A 154 7.11 -12.79 -22.13
CA ARG A 154 8.21 -13.32 -22.95
C ARG A 154 9.10 -12.22 -23.53
N GLY A 155 8.49 -11.17 -24.07
CA GLY A 155 9.23 -10.04 -24.65
C GLY A 155 10.09 -9.31 -23.61
N ALA A 156 9.59 -9.14 -22.39
CA ALA A 156 10.35 -8.53 -21.30
C ALA A 156 11.48 -9.45 -20.83
N ALA A 157 11.20 -10.75 -20.66
CA ALA A 157 12.19 -11.75 -20.26
C ALA A 157 13.35 -11.86 -21.27
N ASP A 158 13.08 -11.79 -22.58
CA ASP A 158 14.11 -11.79 -23.64
C ASP A 158 15.08 -10.60 -23.55
N ARG A 159 14.67 -9.50 -22.89
CA ARG A 159 15.47 -8.28 -22.72
C ARG A 159 16.07 -8.13 -21.33
N ALA A 160 15.57 -8.87 -20.35
CA ALA A 160 16.05 -8.87 -18.97
C ALA A 160 17.46 -9.47 -18.86
N ASP A 161 18.10 -9.30 -17.69
CA ASP A 161 19.24 -10.15 -17.36
C ASP A 161 18.77 -11.60 -17.08
N PRO A 162 19.67 -12.61 -17.16
CA PRO A 162 19.26 -14.01 -17.05
C PRO A 162 18.61 -14.39 -15.71
N GLU A 163 19.03 -13.75 -14.61
CA GLU A 163 18.51 -14.05 -13.27
C GLU A 163 17.07 -13.52 -13.14
N LEU A 164 16.86 -12.28 -13.57
CA LEU A 164 15.53 -11.71 -13.63
C LEU A 164 14.61 -12.46 -14.61
N ALA A 165 15.12 -12.85 -15.79
CA ALA A 165 14.33 -13.64 -16.74
C ALA A 165 13.85 -14.98 -16.13
N ALA A 166 14.70 -15.63 -15.33
CA ALA A 166 14.34 -16.86 -14.62
C ALA A 166 13.26 -16.60 -13.56
N LEU A 167 13.37 -15.52 -12.78
CA LEU A 167 12.35 -15.11 -11.81
C LEU A 167 11.01 -14.83 -12.49
N LEU A 168 11.01 -14.05 -13.59
CA LEU A 168 9.79 -13.74 -14.35
C LEU A 168 9.12 -15.01 -14.86
N ALA A 169 9.89 -15.96 -15.39
CA ALA A 169 9.38 -17.25 -15.87
C ALA A 169 8.88 -18.16 -14.74
N GLU A 170 9.44 -18.03 -13.53
CA GLU A 170 8.97 -18.73 -12.35
C GLU A 170 7.61 -18.21 -11.89
N VAL A 171 7.49 -16.91 -11.67
CA VAL A 171 6.28 -16.26 -11.15
C VAL A 171 5.09 -16.38 -12.11
N THR A 172 5.35 -16.38 -13.42
CA THR A 172 4.29 -16.42 -14.45
C THR A 172 3.83 -17.83 -14.83
N ARG A 173 4.38 -18.87 -14.19
CA ARG A 173 4.07 -20.27 -14.50
C ARG A 173 2.72 -20.71 -13.95
N ASP A 174 2.42 -20.27 -12.74
CA ASP A 174 1.28 -20.72 -11.95
C ASP A 174 0.29 -19.57 -11.73
N SER A 175 -0.97 -19.92 -11.44
CA SER A 175 -2.01 -18.92 -11.14
C SER A 175 -1.72 -18.20 -9.84
N VAL A 176 -1.90 -16.88 -9.83
CA VAL A 176 -1.57 -16.04 -8.66
C VAL A 176 -2.75 -15.94 -7.70
N ASP A 177 -2.52 -16.32 -6.44
CA ASP A 177 -3.43 -15.96 -5.34
C ASP A 177 -3.14 -14.52 -4.90
N LEU A 178 -3.88 -13.56 -5.46
CA LEU A 178 -3.64 -12.13 -5.20
C LEU A 178 -3.63 -11.79 -3.70
N THR A 179 -4.50 -12.41 -2.90
CA THR A 179 -4.56 -12.13 -1.46
C THR A 179 -3.42 -12.82 -0.72
N GLY A 180 -3.23 -14.12 -0.92
CA GLY A 180 -2.21 -14.88 -0.20
C GLY A 180 -0.76 -14.57 -0.60
N GLU A 181 -0.53 -14.23 -1.87
CA GLU A 181 0.80 -14.03 -2.43
C GLU A 181 1.18 -12.56 -2.60
N CYS A 182 0.23 -11.70 -2.94
CA CYS A 182 0.50 -10.29 -3.17
C CYS A 182 0.02 -9.38 -2.04
N GLY A 183 -0.80 -9.89 -1.11
CA GLY A 183 -1.39 -9.09 -0.03
C GLY A 183 -2.36 -8.03 -0.53
N TYR A 184 -3.06 -8.28 -1.66
CA TYR A 184 -4.04 -7.34 -2.22
C TYR A 184 -5.44 -7.94 -2.35
N ARG A 185 -6.43 -7.06 -2.37
CA ARG A 185 -7.80 -7.36 -2.77
C ARG A 185 -8.30 -6.36 -3.81
N VAL A 186 -8.96 -6.85 -4.85
CA VAL A 186 -9.65 -5.99 -5.82
C VAL A 186 -10.99 -5.55 -5.24
N LEU A 187 -11.21 -4.24 -5.17
CA LEU A 187 -12.49 -3.66 -4.77
C LEU A 187 -13.09 -2.81 -5.89
N ALA A 188 -14.42 -2.83 -6.00
CA ALA A 188 -15.14 -1.95 -6.90
C ALA A 188 -15.47 -0.63 -6.18
N THR A 189 -15.16 0.49 -6.82
CA THR A 189 -15.54 1.83 -6.36
C THR A 189 -16.39 2.51 -7.43
N PRO A 190 -17.11 3.61 -7.11
CA PRO A 190 -17.83 4.40 -8.11
C PRO A 190 -16.94 4.91 -9.24
N THR A 191 -15.64 5.10 -8.98
CA THR A 191 -14.70 5.56 -10.00
C THR A 191 -14.13 4.41 -10.83
N GLY A 192 -14.24 3.16 -10.40
CA GLY A 192 -13.64 1.98 -11.03
C GLY A 192 -12.97 1.04 -10.03
N ARG A 193 -12.33 -0.03 -10.50
CA ARG A 193 -11.64 -0.98 -9.63
C ARG A 193 -10.36 -0.38 -9.04
N VAL A 194 -10.07 -0.77 -7.81
CA VAL A 194 -8.86 -0.40 -7.04
C VAL A 194 -8.28 -1.63 -6.36
N LEU A 195 -7.03 -1.54 -5.91
CA LEU A 195 -6.38 -2.58 -5.09
C LEU A 195 -6.15 -2.02 -3.70
N VAL A 196 -6.68 -2.68 -2.68
CA VAL A 196 -6.39 -2.37 -1.27
C VAL A 196 -5.51 -3.44 -0.68
N ASP A 197 -4.69 -3.07 0.30
CA ASP A 197 -3.90 -4.04 1.04
C ASP A 197 -4.84 -4.98 1.80
N ASP A 198 -4.49 -6.27 1.84
CA ASP A 198 -5.15 -7.29 2.63
C ASP A 198 -4.14 -7.80 3.66
N GLU A 199 -4.37 -7.51 4.95
CA GLU A 199 -3.43 -7.87 6.01
C GLU A 199 -3.59 -9.32 6.50
N GLY A 200 -4.44 -10.11 5.85
CA GLY A 200 -4.59 -11.55 6.10
C GLY A 200 -5.40 -11.93 7.35
N GLY A 201 -6.03 -10.96 8.01
CA GLY A 201 -6.96 -11.21 9.12
C GLY A 201 -8.31 -11.77 8.68
N ALA A 202 -9.15 -12.14 9.65
CA ALA A 202 -10.53 -12.53 9.37
C ALA A 202 -11.31 -11.33 8.77
N TYR A 203 -12.02 -11.57 7.67
CA TYR A 203 -12.77 -10.52 6.99
C TYR A 203 -14.08 -11.05 6.39
N THR A 204 -15.07 -11.18 7.26
CA THR A 204 -16.46 -11.48 6.94
C THR A 204 -17.41 -10.48 7.64
N PRO A 205 -17.18 -9.16 7.50
CA PRO A 205 -18.10 -8.17 8.06
C PRO A 205 -19.46 -8.24 7.35
N ALA A 206 -20.53 -7.92 8.07
CA ALA A 206 -21.84 -7.70 7.46
C ALA A 206 -21.95 -6.28 6.86
N ALA A 207 -21.18 -5.32 7.39
CA ALA A 207 -21.07 -3.98 6.87
C ALA A 207 -20.02 -3.87 5.75
N ASP A 208 -20.18 -2.89 4.86
CA ASP A 208 -19.18 -2.53 3.86
C ASP A 208 -18.04 -1.71 4.49
N LEU A 209 -17.17 -2.36 5.26
CA LEU A 209 -16.04 -1.70 5.93
C LEU A 209 -15.08 -1.01 4.94
N ALA A 210 -15.00 -1.49 3.70
CA ALA A 210 -14.16 -0.86 2.69
C ALA A 210 -14.76 0.44 2.17
N GLY A 211 -16.06 0.47 1.89
CA GLY A 211 -16.80 1.69 1.58
C GLY A 211 -16.65 2.74 2.69
N LEU A 212 -16.81 2.32 3.95
CA LEU A 212 -16.60 3.19 5.11
C LEU A 212 -15.15 3.70 5.22
N ALA A 213 -14.17 2.89 4.86
CA ALA A 213 -12.78 3.32 4.81
C ALA A 213 -12.54 4.38 3.74
N PHE A 214 -13.18 4.29 2.56
CA PHE A 214 -13.07 5.33 1.55
C PHE A 214 -13.74 6.65 1.98
N GLU A 215 -14.92 6.59 2.61
CA GLU A 215 -15.56 7.79 3.18
C GLU A 215 -14.71 8.42 4.30
N ALA A 216 -14.09 7.60 5.14
CA ALA A 216 -13.20 8.08 6.18
C ALA A 216 -11.90 8.67 5.60
N ALA A 217 -11.40 8.11 4.48
CA ALA A 217 -10.26 8.67 3.78
C ALA A 217 -10.57 10.08 3.25
N GLU A 218 -11.73 10.26 2.60
CA GLU A 218 -12.19 11.58 2.14
C GLU A 218 -12.35 12.57 3.31
N MET A 219 -12.84 12.11 4.47
CA MET A 219 -12.94 12.93 5.67
C MET A 219 -11.57 13.41 6.16
N LEU A 220 -10.57 12.52 6.21
CA LEU A 220 -9.21 12.87 6.64
C LEU A 220 -8.52 13.81 5.63
N GLU A 221 -8.70 13.56 4.34
CA GLU A 221 -8.15 14.40 3.26
C GLU A 221 -8.83 15.76 3.14
N GLY A 222 -10.10 15.87 3.53
CA GLY A 222 -10.83 17.13 3.65
C GLY A 222 -10.41 18.00 4.85
N ASP A 223 -9.63 17.45 5.79
CA ASP A 223 -8.99 18.19 6.89
C ASP A 223 -7.58 18.61 6.45
N ARG A 224 -6.53 18.05 7.06
CA ARG A 224 -5.12 18.37 6.73
C ARG A 224 -4.27 17.14 6.44
N TYR A 225 -4.87 15.97 6.30
CA TYR A 225 -4.15 14.71 6.17
C TYR A 225 -4.07 14.25 4.72
N GLN A 226 -3.05 13.44 4.43
CA GLN A 226 -2.92 12.70 3.19
C GLN A 226 -2.99 11.22 3.54
N VAL A 227 -3.98 10.53 3.00
CA VAL A 227 -4.11 9.08 3.22
C VAL A 227 -3.13 8.39 2.27
N GLY A 228 -2.15 7.69 2.85
CA GLY A 228 -1.16 6.92 2.10
C GLY A 228 -1.62 5.49 1.88
N GLN A 229 -2.38 4.94 2.82
CA GLN A 229 -2.73 3.53 2.84
C GLN A 229 -4.18 3.32 3.28
N VAL A 230 -4.84 2.37 2.62
CA VAL A 230 -6.12 1.81 3.00
C VAL A 230 -5.99 0.28 2.90
N SER A 231 -6.24 -0.39 4.01
CA SER A 231 -6.17 -1.86 4.13
C SER A 231 -7.49 -2.43 4.62
N VAL A 232 -7.76 -3.68 4.25
CA VAL A 232 -8.83 -4.52 4.79
C VAL A 232 -8.22 -5.78 5.41
N ALA A 233 -9.07 -6.58 6.08
CA ALA A 233 -8.61 -7.73 6.85
C ALA A 233 -7.51 -7.37 7.85
N ALA A 234 -7.51 -6.12 8.32
CA ALA A 234 -6.56 -5.63 9.30
C ALA A 234 -6.80 -6.30 10.65
N THR A 235 -5.79 -6.28 11.51
CA THR A 235 -6.00 -6.60 12.92
C THR A 235 -6.02 -5.30 13.73
N LEU A 236 -6.97 -5.14 14.64
CA LEU A 236 -6.91 -4.09 15.66
C LEU A 236 -6.10 -4.61 16.85
N PRO A 237 -4.82 -4.25 17.01
CA PRO A 237 -3.98 -4.85 18.04
C PRO A 237 -4.37 -4.29 19.41
N ALA A 238 -4.51 -5.15 20.43
CA ALA A 238 -4.79 -4.72 21.80
C ALA A 238 -3.74 -3.72 22.36
N THR A 239 -2.50 -3.76 21.84
CA THR A 239 -1.45 -2.79 22.16
C THR A 239 -1.79 -1.37 21.72
N ARG A 240 -2.61 -1.20 20.66
CA ARG A 240 -3.11 0.12 20.22
C ARG A 240 -4.21 0.66 21.13
N LEU A 241 -4.82 -0.21 21.92
CA LEU A 241 -5.84 0.14 22.91
C LEU A 241 -5.23 0.35 24.30
N GLY A 242 -3.90 0.20 24.47
CA GLY A 242 -3.22 0.46 25.74
C GLY A 242 -3.43 -0.56 26.85
N VAL A 243 -3.95 -1.72 26.50
CA VAL A 243 -4.51 -2.66 27.47
C VAL A 243 -3.87 -4.02 27.30
N THR A 244 -2.55 -4.05 27.43
CA THR A 244 -1.82 -5.29 27.63
C THR A 244 -2.28 -5.91 28.95
N GLY A 245 -2.99 -7.04 28.88
CA GLY A 245 -3.46 -7.78 30.06
C GLY A 245 -4.89 -7.49 30.53
N GLN A 246 -5.75 -6.88 29.70
CA GLN A 246 -7.20 -6.84 29.98
C GLN A 246 -7.95 -7.91 29.17
N PRO A 247 -8.40 -9.01 29.79
CA PRO A 247 -9.03 -10.13 29.08
C PRO A 247 -10.27 -9.73 28.30
N ALA A 248 -11.05 -8.78 28.81
CA ALA A 248 -12.28 -8.30 28.16
C ALA A 248 -11.98 -7.65 26.80
N VAL A 249 -10.93 -6.83 26.71
CA VAL A 249 -10.57 -6.15 25.45
C VAL A 249 -9.98 -7.13 24.45
N SER A 250 -9.11 -8.06 24.90
CA SER A 250 -8.61 -9.14 24.03
C SER A 250 -9.77 -9.96 23.46
N THR A 251 -10.72 -10.35 24.31
CA THR A 251 -11.91 -11.10 23.88
C THR A 251 -12.73 -10.31 22.85
N ALA A 252 -12.91 -9.00 23.06
CA ALA A 252 -13.63 -8.15 22.12
C ALA A 252 -12.89 -8.02 20.78
N THR A 253 -11.56 -7.89 20.78
CA THR A 253 -10.75 -7.84 19.54
C THR A 253 -10.65 -9.18 18.83
N ASP A 254 -10.73 -10.30 19.56
CA ASP A 254 -10.76 -11.65 18.97
C ASP A 254 -12.12 -11.96 18.31
N ARG A 255 -13.16 -11.18 18.63
CA ARG A 255 -14.52 -11.25 18.06
C ARG A 255 -14.78 -10.18 17.00
N LEU A 256 -13.73 -9.68 16.35
CA LEU A 256 -13.91 -8.86 15.16
C LEU A 256 -14.29 -9.77 13.99
N THR A 257 -15.36 -9.39 13.30
CA THR A 257 -15.78 -10.03 12.04
C THR A 257 -15.05 -9.44 10.84
N GLY A 258 -14.51 -8.22 10.98
CA GLY A 258 -13.65 -7.57 10.01
C GLY A 258 -13.10 -6.25 10.56
N CYS A 259 -12.00 -5.78 9.97
CA CYS A 259 -11.41 -4.49 10.27
C CYS A 259 -10.79 -3.89 8.99
N ALA A 260 -11.05 -2.61 8.78
CA ALA A 260 -10.34 -1.78 7.81
C ALA A 260 -9.42 -0.81 8.55
N TYR A 261 -8.30 -0.48 7.92
CA TYR A 261 -7.24 0.34 8.48
C TYR A 261 -6.85 1.44 7.51
N LEU A 262 -6.61 2.64 8.02
CA LEU A 262 -6.06 3.75 7.27
C LEU A 262 -4.80 4.27 7.96
N HIS A 263 -3.80 4.59 7.14
CA HIS A 263 -2.62 5.34 7.55
C HIS A 263 -2.61 6.69 6.83
N ALA A 264 -2.53 7.78 7.60
CA ALA A 264 -2.51 9.13 7.06
C ALA A 264 -1.41 9.99 7.70
N THR A 265 -0.76 10.83 6.91
CA THR A 265 0.27 11.78 7.38
C THR A 265 -0.26 13.21 7.23
N PRO A 266 0.12 14.18 8.08
CA PRO A 266 -0.23 15.57 7.85
C PRO A 266 0.42 16.09 6.56
N GLY A 267 -0.29 16.93 5.80
CA GLY A 267 0.24 17.57 4.59
C GLY A 267 1.18 18.74 4.84
N ASP A 268 1.34 19.16 6.10
CA ASP A 268 2.17 20.32 6.49
C ASP A 268 3.67 19.99 6.42
N ALA A 269 4.48 20.92 5.90
CA ALA A 269 5.93 20.77 5.85
C ALA A 269 6.53 20.63 7.27
N GLY A 270 7.35 19.59 7.49
CA GLY A 270 7.99 19.30 8.78
C GLY A 270 7.15 18.45 9.75
N ALA A 271 6.02 17.90 9.28
CA ALA A 271 5.20 16.95 10.02
C ALA A 271 5.38 15.49 9.54
N ASP A 272 6.46 15.20 8.82
CA ASP A 272 6.84 13.87 8.30
C ASP A 272 6.98 12.81 9.40
N GLN A 273 7.25 13.25 10.63
CA GLN A 273 7.32 12.37 11.81
C GLN A 273 5.96 12.07 12.45
N GLN A 274 4.88 12.69 11.99
CA GLN A 274 3.55 12.56 12.59
C GLN A 274 2.62 11.77 11.67
N TYR A 275 1.73 10.98 12.27
CA TYR A 275 0.72 10.24 11.51
C TYR A 275 -0.54 9.95 12.34
N LEU A 276 -1.63 9.71 11.62
CA LEU A 276 -2.89 9.17 12.13
C LEU A 276 -3.07 7.74 11.64
N LEU A 277 -3.53 6.90 12.57
CA LEU A 277 -4.08 5.59 12.29
C LEU A 277 -5.57 5.61 12.55
N LEU A 278 -6.38 5.14 11.61
CA LEU A 278 -7.80 4.94 11.83
C LEU A 278 -8.15 3.48 11.59
N PHE A 279 -8.78 2.85 12.58
CA PHE A 279 -9.34 1.52 12.47
C PHE A 279 -10.85 1.62 12.44
N LEU A 280 -11.48 0.95 11.48
CA LEU A 280 -12.93 0.79 11.36
C LEU A 280 -13.22 -0.69 11.49
N ALA A 281 -13.89 -1.11 12.56
CA ALA A 281 -14.09 -2.52 12.85
C ALA A 281 -15.55 -2.87 13.08
N GLU A 282 -15.92 -4.10 12.71
CA GLU A 282 -17.20 -4.70 13.04
C GLU A 282 -17.00 -5.86 14.02
N THR A 283 -17.68 -5.80 15.16
CA THR A 283 -17.68 -6.86 16.17
C THR A 283 -18.88 -7.80 16.02
N GLU A 284 -18.79 -8.97 16.64
CA GLU A 284 -19.94 -9.88 16.77
C GLU A 284 -21.13 -9.23 17.50
N SER A 285 -20.86 -8.35 18.48
CA SER A 285 -21.88 -7.73 19.32
C SER A 285 -21.59 -6.25 19.64
N GLU A 286 -22.65 -5.47 19.87
CA GLU A 286 -22.54 -4.06 20.30
C GLU A 286 -21.76 -3.88 21.62
N PRO A 287 -21.92 -4.75 22.64
CA PRO A 287 -21.08 -4.71 23.84
C PRO A 287 -19.56 -4.85 23.57
N ASP A 288 -19.17 -5.66 22.58
CA ASP A 288 -17.75 -5.80 22.22
C ASP A 288 -17.22 -4.50 21.59
N ALA A 289 -17.99 -3.86 20.71
CA ALA A 289 -17.64 -2.56 20.11
C ALA A 289 -17.51 -1.47 21.19
N ALA A 290 -18.45 -1.42 22.14
CA ALA A 290 -18.39 -0.50 23.28
C ALA A 290 -17.14 -0.77 24.15
N THR A 291 -16.79 -2.03 24.39
CA THR A 291 -15.59 -2.42 25.15
C THR A 291 -14.30 -1.90 24.48
N ILE A 292 -14.20 -2.02 23.16
CA ILE A 292 -13.06 -1.50 22.38
C ILE A 292 -12.98 0.03 22.48
N VAL A 293 -14.11 0.73 22.32
CA VAL A 293 -14.17 2.21 22.40
C VAL A 293 -13.79 2.70 23.79
N GLU A 294 -14.31 2.09 24.85
CA GLU A 294 -13.95 2.44 26.22
C GLU A 294 -12.45 2.26 26.47
N ALA A 295 -11.85 1.17 25.97
CA ALA A 295 -10.42 0.93 26.09
C ALA A 295 -9.60 2.00 25.36
N ALA A 296 -9.95 2.30 24.10
CA ALA A 296 -9.30 3.35 23.32
C ALA A 296 -9.40 4.74 23.99
N LEU A 297 -10.56 5.08 24.55
CA LEU A 297 -10.78 6.34 25.27
C LEU A 297 -10.08 6.40 26.64
N ARG A 298 -9.76 5.27 27.26
CA ARG A 298 -8.98 5.23 28.51
C ARG A 298 -7.48 5.22 28.27
N HIS A 299 -7.05 4.81 27.09
CA HIS A 299 -5.63 4.78 26.73
C HIS A 299 -5.01 6.18 26.79
N GLN A 300 -3.98 6.29 27.62
CA GLN A 300 -3.12 7.46 27.72
C GLN A 300 -1.67 6.96 27.85
N GLU A 301 -0.98 6.83 26.72
CA GLU A 301 0.46 6.56 26.71
C GLU A 301 1.25 7.80 26.28
N ARG A 302 2.48 7.91 26.79
CA ARG A 302 3.40 8.96 26.34
C ARG A 302 3.73 8.71 24.87
N GLY A 303 3.32 9.63 23.99
CA GLY A 303 3.59 9.53 22.55
C GLY A 303 2.41 9.01 21.72
N THR A 304 1.25 8.79 22.32
CA THR A 304 0.01 8.46 21.61
C THR A 304 -1.14 9.35 22.09
N ALA A 305 -2.06 9.69 21.19
CA ALA A 305 -3.35 10.27 21.55
C ALA A 305 -4.44 9.46 20.84
N GLY A 306 -5.44 9.03 21.61
CA GLY A 306 -6.52 8.18 21.13
C GLY A 306 -7.89 8.85 21.28
N TRP A 307 -8.73 8.64 20.27
CA TRP A 307 -10.16 8.96 20.28
C TRP A 307 -10.93 7.81 19.62
N ALA A 308 -12.15 7.52 20.09
CA ALA A 308 -12.94 6.43 19.53
C ALA A 308 -14.45 6.66 19.67
N VAL A 309 -15.23 5.98 18.83
CA VAL A 309 -16.70 5.98 18.86
C VAL A 309 -17.27 4.65 18.37
N ALA A 310 -18.46 4.29 18.85
CA ALA A 310 -19.22 3.13 18.38
C ALA A 310 -20.60 3.55 17.87
N ALA A 311 -21.13 2.76 16.93
CA ALA A 311 -22.51 2.80 16.47
C ALA A 311 -22.98 1.36 16.22
N GLY A 312 -23.74 0.78 17.16
CA GLY A 312 -24.13 -0.63 17.13
C GLY A 312 -22.91 -1.55 17.21
N ARG A 313 -22.78 -2.47 16.25
CA ARG A 313 -21.63 -3.41 16.14
C ARG A 313 -20.39 -2.79 15.50
N LEU A 314 -20.47 -1.56 15.02
CA LEU A 314 -19.37 -0.88 14.38
C LEU A 314 -18.65 0.04 15.37
N CYS A 315 -17.32 0.09 15.29
CA CYS A 315 -16.52 1.08 16.01
C CYS A 315 -15.42 1.68 15.14
N ALA A 316 -15.04 2.91 15.49
CA ALA A 316 -13.91 3.62 14.92
C ALA A 316 -12.91 3.94 16.04
N VAL A 317 -11.63 3.64 15.83
CA VAL A 317 -10.53 3.96 16.73
C VAL A 317 -9.50 4.79 15.98
N LEU A 318 -9.34 6.04 16.38
CA LEU A 318 -8.42 7.00 15.81
C LEU A 318 -7.23 7.20 16.76
N VAL A 319 -6.01 7.03 16.25
CA VAL A 319 -4.77 7.12 17.04
C VAL A 319 -3.78 8.04 16.35
N ALA A 320 -3.40 9.12 17.02
CA ALA A 320 -2.30 9.98 16.59
C ALA A 320 -0.98 9.55 17.24
N ARG A 321 0.10 9.56 16.45
CA ARG A 321 1.44 9.14 16.90
C ARG A 321 2.56 9.94 16.22
N SER A 322 3.72 9.86 16.85
CA SER A 322 5.01 10.22 16.27
C SER A 322 5.81 8.96 15.91
N THR A 323 6.55 8.99 14.80
CA THR A 323 7.56 7.96 14.46
C THR A 323 8.80 8.07 15.35
N VAL A 324 9.07 9.27 15.89
CA VAL A 324 10.22 9.52 16.77
C VAL A 324 9.84 9.21 18.22
N SER A 325 10.59 8.29 18.82
CA SER A 325 10.45 7.91 20.23
C SER A 325 10.61 9.11 21.15
N GLY A 326 9.70 9.27 22.10
CA GLY A 326 9.71 10.36 23.08
C GLY A 326 9.14 11.69 22.58
N VAL A 327 8.85 11.82 21.27
CA VAL A 327 8.16 13.00 20.72
C VAL A 327 6.65 12.83 20.89
N ARG A 328 5.99 13.89 21.36
CA ARG A 328 4.53 13.88 21.53
C ARG A 328 3.83 13.92 20.16
N PRO A 329 2.66 13.28 20.02
CA PRO A 329 1.85 13.45 18.83
C PRO A 329 1.46 14.92 18.66
N GLY A 330 1.35 15.38 17.42
CA GLY A 330 0.87 16.72 17.08
C GLY A 330 -0.63 16.92 17.33
N GLU A 331 -1.36 15.84 17.65
CA GLU A 331 -2.76 15.84 18.02
C GLU A 331 -2.91 15.32 19.46
N ASP A 332 -3.91 15.82 20.17
CA ASP A 332 -4.35 15.31 21.45
C ASP A 332 -5.80 14.77 21.35
N ARG A 333 -6.36 14.30 22.46
CA ARG A 333 -7.72 13.75 22.44
C ARG A 333 -8.77 14.79 22.04
N ASP A 334 -8.62 16.01 22.52
CA ASP A 334 -9.60 17.07 22.32
C ASP A 334 -9.57 17.55 20.86
N SER A 335 -8.37 17.64 20.28
CA SER A 335 -8.20 17.94 18.86
C SER A 335 -8.74 16.81 17.96
N LEU A 336 -8.52 15.54 18.31
CA LEU A 336 -9.06 14.39 17.57
C LEU A 336 -10.60 14.31 17.63
N ALA A 337 -11.21 14.79 18.71
CA ALA A 337 -12.67 14.78 18.87
C ALA A 337 -13.40 15.56 17.76
N ARG A 338 -12.72 16.44 17.01
CA ARG A 338 -13.28 17.13 15.84
C ARG A 338 -13.78 16.17 14.74
N PHE A 339 -13.16 15.00 14.61
CA PHE A 339 -13.59 13.97 13.64
C PHE A 339 -14.86 13.24 14.08
N GLY A 340 -15.26 13.38 15.34
CA GLY A 340 -16.29 12.55 15.94
C GLY A 340 -17.66 12.61 15.27
N PRO A 341 -18.24 13.81 15.03
CA PRO A 341 -19.52 13.91 14.34
C PRO A 341 -19.55 13.23 12.97
N ARG A 342 -18.43 13.32 12.21
CA ARG A 342 -18.31 12.70 10.89
C ARG A 342 -18.13 11.19 10.97
N LEU A 343 -17.27 10.70 11.87
CA LEU A 343 -17.08 9.26 12.08
C LEU A 343 -18.39 8.59 12.55
N THR A 344 -19.12 9.21 13.48
CA THR A 344 -20.45 8.70 13.89
C THR A 344 -21.41 8.61 12.71
N ALA A 345 -21.44 9.60 11.81
CA ALA A 345 -22.29 9.58 10.63
C ALA A 345 -21.89 8.47 9.64
N ILE A 346 -20.58 8.29 9.39
CA ILE A 346 -20.04 7.21 8.55
C ILE A 346 -20.50 5.85 9.10
N LEU A 347 -20.25 5.57 10.39
CA LEU A 347 -20.63 4.29 11.01
C LEU A 347 -22.15 4.05 11.01
N SER A 348 -22.95 5.10 11.21
CA SER A 348 -24.42 4.98 11.24
C SER A 348 -25.01 4.68 9.86
N THR A 349 -24.36 5.14 8.79
CA THR A 349 -24.81 4.90 7.41
C THR A 349 -24.44 3.50 6.93
N GLY A 350 -23.26 3.01 7.30
CA GLY A 350 -22.79 1.65 6.97
C GLY A 350 -23.45 0.51 7.76
N GLY A 351 -24.18 0.82 8.84
CA GLY A 351 -24.88 -0.17 9.64
C GLY A 351 -26.18 -0.71 9.00
N ALA A 352 -26.63 -0.13 7.89
CA ALA A 352 -27.77 -0.66 7.16
C ALA A 352 -27.35 -1.94 6.41
N PRO A 353 -28.04 -3.09 6.60
CA PRO A 353 -27.72 -4.30 5.86
C PRO A 353 -27.84 -4.04 4.36
N VAL A 354 -26.81 -4.41 3.59
CA VAL A 354 -26.88 -4.41 2.12
C VAL A 354 -27.92 -5.48 1.75
N GLY A 355 -29.09 -5.03 1.31
CA GLY A 355 -30.26 -5.88 1.02
C GLY A 355 -30.17 -6.68 -0.26
#